data_AF-A0A9P0BIT2-F1
#
_entry.id   AF-A0A9P0BIT2-F1
#
_cell.length_a   1.000
_cell.length_b   1.000
_cell.length_c   1.000
_cell.angle_alpha   90.00
_cell.angle_beta   90.00
_cell.angle_gamma   90.00
#
_symmetry.space_group_name_H-M   'P 1'
#
loop_
_entity.id
_entity.type
_entity.pdbx_description
1 polymer ?
#
loop_
_entity_poly.entity_id
_entity_poly.type
_entity_poly.pdbx_seq_one_letter_code
_entity_poly.pdbx_strand_id
1 'polypeptide(L)'
;MIADVKVGLVLEDDAFSLINPGIEFTHDEVLVKLSWPSPQKNGGYEFATTEQLAKHIDDLPLTAAVSLPLYALLREKLQRHLALVLRQATSVSEVMCCNPSLMEAYSGMIDTLSQNGNKIVDMILINMRRTLLQNCREVLQLPPLHATFMHKIGSLSFIGKFETDTGWIKNLATINRISDVSVTRPDPMKTSFQVTLRIKDLQIGYDEYRIRAMGVSCGGRAAASLQRHALHAALSVGLARWEPYAQLDHLTVQQLDCSDLHVTGLGPLAGAAGLVSGWLRGAGCALAAPALHAQLQRDIHTALQELPLWDLLHAKQ
;
A
#
# COMPACT_ATOMS: atom_id res chain seq x y z
N MET A 1 12.62 8.51 -14.46
CA MET A 1 11.40 8.25 -13.69
C MET A 1 10.58 9.53 -13.68
N ILE A 2 9.31 9.43 -14.04
CA ILE A 2 8.32 10.50 -14.09
C ILE A 2 7.22 10.14 -13.07
N ALA A 3 6.63 11.13 -12.42
CA ALA A 3 5.49 10.92 -11.52
C ALA A 3 4.23 11.55 -12.14
N ASP A 4 3.19 10.75 -12.34
CA ASP A 4 1.84 11.25 -12.58
C ASP A 4 1.15 11.45 -11.22
N VAL A 5 0.61 12.64 -11.01
CA VAL A 5 0.13 13.09 -9.70
C VAL A 5 -1.30 13.60 -9.84
N LYS A 6 -2.22 12.89 -9.19
CA LYS A 6 -3.62 13.28 -9.04
C LYS A 6 -3.89 13.54 -7.56
N VAL A 7 -4.36 14.74 -7.25
CA VAL A 7 -4.59 15.16 -5.87
C VAL A 7 -5.96 15.78 -5.73
N GLY A 8 -6.65 15.46 -4.64
CA GLY A 8 -7.72 16.31 -4.15
C GLY A 8 -7.13 17.51 -3.42
N LEU A 9 -7.82 18.64 -3.49
CA LEU A 9 -7.48 19.83 -2.71
C LEU A 9 -8.60 20.10 -1.71
N VAL A 10 -8.21 20.44 -0.49
CA VAL A 10 -9.10 20.92 0.58
C VAL A 10 -8.60 22.28 1.02
N LEU A 11 -9.52 23.14 1.42
CA LEU A 11 -9.19 24.44 1.98
C LEU A 11 -8.98 24.31 3.49
N GLU A 12 -7.80 24.72 3.97
CA GLU A 12 -7.46 24.82 5.39
C GLU A 12 -6.81 26.17 5.65
N ASP A 13 -7.36 26.97 6.57
CA ASP A 13 -6.78 28.25 7.00
C ASP A 13 -6.38 29.19 5.82
N ASP A 14 -7.26 29.31 4.81
CA ASP A 14 -7.05 30.12 3.59
C ASP A 14 -5.94 29.63 2.65
N ALA A 15 -5.49 28.37 2.82
CA ALA A 15 -4.51 27.70 1.98
C ALA A 15 -5.03 26.35 1.45
N PHE A 16 -4.49 25.89 0.32
CA PHE A 16 -4.79 24.56 -0.18
C PHE A 16 -3.94 23.50 0.53
N SER A 17 -4.61 22.45 1.00
CA SER A 17 -4.02 21.21 1.53
C SER A 17 -4.38 20.02 0.63
N LEU A 18 -3.55 18.98 0.66
CA LEU A 18 -3.71 17.78 -0.16
C LEU A 18 -4.61 16.76 0.53
N ILE A 19 -5.53 16.15 -0.24
CA ILE A 19 -6.30 14.98 0.19
C ILE A 19 -6.28 13.88 -0.88
N ASN A 20 -6.26 12.61 -0.44
CA ASN A 20 -6.19 11.40 -1.27
C ASN A 20 -5.19 11.48 -2.44
N PRO A 21 -3.91 11.79 -2.20
CA PRO A 21 -2.90 11.87 -3.26
C PRO A 21 -2.71 10.51 -3.96
N GLY A 22 -3.11 10.42 -5.21
CA GLY A 22 -2.78 9.36 -6.16
C GLY A 22 -1.50 9.70 -6.89
N ILE A 23 -0.41 9.02 -6.56
CA ILE A 23 0.91 9.23 -7.18
C ILE A 23 1.37 7.90 -7.78
N GLU A 24 1.50 7.91 -9.10
CA GLU A 24 1.97 6.80 -9.91
C GLU A 24 3.34 7.15 -10.51
N PHE A 25 4.29 6.21 -10.40
CA PHE A 25 5.63 6.40 -10.93
C PHE A 25 5.79 5.57 -12.20
N THR A 26 6.24 6.22 -13.27
CA THR A 26 6.58 5.59 -14.53
C THR A 26 8.06 5.77 -14.81
N HIS A 27 8.63 4.80 -15.51
CA HIS A 27 10.05 4.72 -15.80
C HIS A 27 10.24 3.97 -17.12
N ASP A 28 11.32 4.31 -17.83
CA ASP A 28 11.58 3.76 -19.16
C ASP A 28 12.40 2.47 -19.06
N GLU A 29 13.46 2.50 -18.25
CA GLU A 29 14.37 1.38 -18.03
C GLU A 29 14.86 1.32 -16.58
N VAL A 30 15.15 0.12 -16.10
CA VAL A 30 15.70 -0.16 -14.77
C VAL A 30 17.02 -0.89 -14.91
N LEU A 31 18.10 -0.26 -14.45
CA LEU A 31 19.43 -0.85 -14.38
C LEU A 31 19.75 -1.24 -12.93
N VAL A 32 20.04 -2.53 -12.73
CA VAL A 32 20.50 -3.07 -11.45
C VAL A 32 21.96 -3.42 -11.56
N LYS A 33 22.79 -2.78 -10.74
CA LYS A 33 24.22 -3.06 -10.63
C LYS A 33 24.53 -3.64 -9.27
N LEU A 34 24.94 -4.91 -9.25
CA LEU A 34 25.34 -5.63 -8.05
C LEU A 34 26.85 -5.78 -8.03
N SER A 35 27.50 -5.17 -7.04
CA SER A 35 28.95 -5.27 -6.86
C SER A 35 29.26 -5.97 -5.54
N TRP A 36 30.10 -7.00 -5.56
CA TRP A 36 30.56 -7.69 -4.35
C TRP A 36 32.07 -7.93 -4.37
N PRO A 37 32.72 -7.94 -3.19
CA PRO A 37 34.14 -8.25 -3.09
C PRO A 37 34.37 -9.73 -3.40
N SER A 38 35.15 -10.01 -4.44
CA SER A 38 35.62 -11.33 -4.82
C SER A 38 37.07 -11.50 -4.33
N PRO A 39 37.36 -12.47 -3.46
CA PRO A 39 38.71 -12.70 -2.97
C PRO A 39 39.62 -13.20 -4.09
N GLN A 40 40.76 -12.54 -4.28
CA GLN A 40 41.79 -12.99 -5.20
C GLN A 40 42.75 -13.98 -4.54
N LYS A 41 43.33 -14.87 -5.35
CA LYS A 41 44.36 -15.83 -4.90
C LYS A 41 45.58 -15.17 -4.23
N ASN A 42 45.81 -13.89 -4.47
CA ASN A 42 46.99 -13.16 -4.03
C ASN A 42 46.75 -12.34 -2.74
N GLY A 43 45.60 -12.49 -2.08
CA GLY A 43 45.29 -11.81 -0.82
C GLY A 43 44.67 -10.40 -0.95
N GLY A 44 44.17 -10.03 -2.13
CA GLY A 44 43.39 -8.80 -2.37
C GLY A 44 41.90 -9.07 -2.62
N TYR A 45 41.10 -8.00 -2.72
CA TYR A 45 39.69 -8.06 -3.14
C TYR A 45 39.50 -7.27 -4.44
N GLU A 46 38.89 -7.88 -5.45
CA GLU A 46 38.36 -7.17 -6.61
C GLU A 46 36.83 -7.14 -6.54
N PHE A 47 36.21 -6.03 -6.94
CA PHE A 47 34.76 -5.97 -7.01
C PHE A 47 34.29 -6.62 -8.31
N ALA A 48 33.77 -7.84 -8.18
CA ALA A 48 32.98 -8.44 -9.25
C ALA A 48 31.66 -7.68 -9.34
N THR A 49 31.27 -7.30 -10.56
CA THR A 49 30.02 -6.56 -10.79
C THR A 49 29.18 -7.26 -11.83
N THR A 50 27.90 -7.45 -11.55
CA THR A 50 26.89 -7.85 -12.53
C THR A 50 25.91 -6.72 -12.76
N GLU A 51 25.52 -6.57 -14.02
CA GLU A 51 24.55 -5.58 -14.46
C GLU A 51 23.36 -6.31 -15.09
N GLN A 52 22.15 -5.94 -14.69
CA GLN A 52 20.91 -6.44 -15.25
C GLN A 52 20.06 -5.25 -15.66
N LEU A 53 19.58 -5.27 -16.90
CA LEU A 53 18.68 -4.27 -17.44
C LEU A 53 17.29 -4.88 -17.58
N ALA A 54 16.28 -4.15 -17.16
CA ALA A 54 14.89 -4.51 -17.33
C ALA A 54 14.04 -3.32 -17.78
N LYS A 55 12.90 -3.60 -18.41
CA LYS A 55 11.95 -2.56 -18.81
C LYS A 55 11.11 -2.10 -17.62
N HIS A 56 10.65 -3.04 -16.78
CA HIS A 56 9.85 -2.73 -15.60
C HIS A 56 10.59 -3.06 -14.31
N ILE A 57 10.24 -2.36 -13.22
CA ILE A 57 10.88 -2.54 -11.91
C ILE A 57 10.52 -3.89 -11.31
N ASP A 58 9.40 -4.47 -11.72
CA ASP A 58 8.92 -5.75 -11.20
C ASP A 58 9.46 -6.95 -12.01
N ASP A 59 10.19 -6.71 -13.11
CA ASP A 59 10.74 -7.77 -13.97
C ASP A 59 11.95 -8.48 -13.34
N LEU A 60 12.71 -7.79 -12.48
CA LEU A 60 13.85 -8.39 -11.77
C LEU A 60 13.48 -8.67 -10.31
N PRO A 61 13.81 -9.86 -9.75
CA PRO A 61 13.42 -10.23 -8.39
C PRO A 61 13.86 -9.23 -7.31
N LEU A 62 15.08 -8.69 -7.45
CA LEU A 62 15.61 -7.73 -6.49
C LEU A 62 14.85 -6.41 -6.53
N THR A 63 14.54 -5.91 -7.73
CA THR A 63 13.84 -4.64 -7.88
C THR A 63 12.37 -4.75 -7.51
N ALA A 64 11.72 -5.88 -7.80
CA ALA A 64 10.36 -6.19 -7.34
C ALA A 64 10.28 -6.19 -5.80
N ALA A 65 11.31 -6.71 -5.12
CA ALA A 65 11.35 -6.74 -3.65
C ALA A 65 11.53 -5.35 -3.00
N VAL A 66 12.10 -4.38 -3.73
CA VAL A 66 12.34 -3.02 -3.22
C VAL A 66 11.44 -1.96 -3.84
N SER A 67 10.62 -2.30 -4.83
CA SER A 67 9.79 -1.34 -5.57
C SER A 67 8.77 -0.67 -4.66
N LEU A 68 8.03 -1.45 -3.86
CA LEU A 68 7.05 -0.92 -2.92
C LEU A 68 7.66 0.06 -1.89
N PRO A 69 8.71 -0.28 -1.12
CA PRO A 69 9.31 0.66 -0.16
C PRO A 69 9.96 1.87 -0.84
N LEU A 70 10.56 1.70 -2.03
CA LEU A 70 11.10 2.80 -2.81
C LEU A 70 10.00 3.78 -3.22
N TYR A 71 8.92 3.30 -3.80
CA TYR A 71 7.78 4.13 -4.20
C TYR A 71 7.08 4.76 -3.00
N ALA A 72 6.99 4.08 -1.87
CA ALA A 72 6.48 4.67 -0.63
C ALA A 72 7.34 5.87 -0.19
N LEU A 73 8.67 5.72 -0.19
CA LEU A 73 9.60 6.81 0.16
C LEU A 73 9.50 7.99 -0.82
N LEU A 74 9.51 7.71 -2.13
CA LEU A 74 9.38 8.74 -3.16
C LEU A 74 8.06 9.48 -3.04
N ARG A 75 6.96 8.75 -2.82
CA ARG A 75 5.62 9.31 -2.61
C ARG A 75 5.59 10.21 -1.38
N GLU A 76 6.13 9.76 -0.26
CA GLU A 76 6.19 10.54 0.98
C GLU A 76 6.99 11.85 0.79
N LYS A 77 8.14 11.79 0.11
CA LYS A 77 8.96 12.97 -0.20
C LYS A 77 8.24 13.94 -1.12
N LEU A 78 7.62 13.44 -2.19
CA LEU A 78 6.89 14.26 -3.15
C LEU A 78 5.65 14.90 -2.51
N GLN A 79 4.87 14.14 -1.73
CA GLN A 79 3.70 14.65 -1.01
C GLN A 79 4.09 15.77 -0.03
N ARG A 80 5.16 15.58 0.75
CA ARG A 80 5.67 16.63 1.65
C ARG A 80 6.05 17.89 0.87
N HIS A 81 6.75 17.73 -0.25
CA HIS A 81 7.16 18.87 -1.06
C HIS A 81 5.96 19.60 -1.66
N LEU A 82 5.00 18.88 -2.24
CA LEU A 82 3.77 19.45 -2.79
C LEU A 82 2.94 20.16 -1.71
N ALA A 83 2.81 19.59 -0.52
CA ALA A 83 2.10 20.22 0.59
C ALA A 83 2.76 21.54 1.02
N LEU A 84 4.10 21.60 1.04
CA LEU A 84 4.83 22.84 1.32
C LEU A 84 4.61 23.89 0.24
N VAL A 85 4.71 23.49 -1.03
CA VAL A 85 4.52 24.41 -2.17
C VAL A 85 3.09 24.95 -2.21
N LEU A 86 2.08 24.11 -1.99
CA LEU A 86 0.67 24.54 -1.99
C LEU A 86 0.36 25.51 -0.85
N ARG A 87 0.94 25.29 0.34
CA ARG A 87 0.79 26.22 1.46
C ARG A 87 1.53 27.55 1.26
N GLN A 88 2.55 27.57 0.41
CA GLN A 88 3.29 28.78 0.04
C GLN A 88 2.70 29.50 -1.18
N ALA A 89 1.75 28.88 -1.88
CA ALA A 89 1.08 29.50 -3.01
C ALA A 89 0.19 30.67 -2.55
N THR A 90 -0.27 31.49 -3.49
CA THR A 90 -1.21 32.60 -3.26
C THR A 90 -2.41 32.16 -2.43
N SER A 91 -2.84 33.03 -1.51
CA SER A 91 -3.98 32.75 -0.64
C SER A 91 -5.23 32.45 -1.46
N VAL A 92 -6.09 31.56 -0.97
CA VAL A 92 -7.31 31.20 -1.70
C VAL A 92 -8.24 32.40 -1.80
N SER A 93 -8.27 33.26 -0.79
CA SER A 93 -8.99 34.54 -0.80
C SER A 93 -8.52 35.48 -1.91
N GLU A 94 -7.22 35.59 -2.17
CA GLU A 94 -6.68 36.36 -3.30
C GLU A 94 -7.08 35.74 -4.65
N VAL A 95 -7.03 34.42 -4.78
CA VAL A 95 -7.47 33.71 -6.00
C VAL A 95 -8.96 33.92 -6.27
N MET A 96 -9.77 33.99 -5.21
CA MET A 96 -11.22 34.21 -5.28
C MET A 96 -11.63 35.68 -5.29
N CYS A 97 -10.68 36.60 -5.55
CA CYS A 97 -10.91 38.05 -5.60
C CYS A 97 -11.63 38.62 -4.35
N CYS A 98 -11.41 38.02 -3.17
CA CYS A 98 -12.07 38.39 -1.92
C CYS A 98 -13.62 38.39 -1.99
N ASN A 99 -14.23 37.48 -2.76
CA ASN A 99 -15.69 37.35 -2.81
C ASN A 99 -16.19 36.25 -1.84
N PRO A 100 -16.61 36.60 -0.61
CA PRO A 100 -16.95 35.62 0.42
C PRO A 100 -18.18 34.78 0.06
N SER A 101 -19.16 35.34 -0.67
CA SER A 101 -20.40 34.61 -0.99
C SER A 101 -20.18 33.52 -2.03
N LEU A 102 -19.28 33.75 -2.99
CA LEU A 102 -18.87 32.70 -3.94
C LEU A 102 -18.11 31.59 -3.22
N MET A 103 -17.18 31.95 -2.34
CA MET A 103 -16.41 30.99 -1.57
C MET A 103 -17.32 30.09 -0.71
N GLU A 104 -18.27 30.69 0.01
CA GLU A 104 -19.23 29.97 0.86
C GLU A 104 -20.15 29.05 0.02
N ALA A 105 -20.63 29.51 -1.14
CA ALA A 105 -21.43 28.69 -2.04
C ALA A 105 -20.65 27.49 -2.62
N TYR A 106 -19.40 27.69 -3.02
CA TYR A 106 -18.55 26.61 -3.54
C TYR A 106 -18.15 25.62 -2.43
N SER A 107 -17.79 26.11 -1.25
CA SER A 107 -17.50 25.26 -0.09
C SER A 107 -18.71 24.39 0.28
N GLY A 108 -19.90 24.97 0.38
CA GLY A 108 -21.12 24.21 0.67
C GLY A 108 -21.46 23.15 -0.38
N MET A 109 -21.20 23.45 -1.66
CA MET A 109 -21.35 22.48 -2.75
C MET A 109 -20.35 21.32 -2.63
N ILE A 110 -19.06 21.63 -2.37
CA ILE A 110 -17.99 20.63 -2.21
C ILE A 110 -18.29 19.72 -1.00
N ASP A 111 -18.72 20.30 0.12
CA ASP A 111 -19.07 19.54 1.32
C ASP A 111 -20.22 18.57 1.06
N THR A 112 -21.26 19.03 0.36
CA THR A 112 -22.40 18.18 0.00
C THR A 112 -21.97 17.04 -0.93
N LEU A 113 -21.14 17.32 -1.93
CA LEU A 113 -20.60 16.31 -2.84
C LEU A 113 -19.73 15.29 -2.10
N SER A 114 -18.84 15.75 -1.22
CA SER A 114 -17.96 14.89 -0.43
C SER A 114 -18.75 14.02 0.55
N GLN A 115 -19.75 14.58 1.25
CA GLN A 115 -20.63 13.83 2.14
C GLN A 115 -21.42 12.74 1.40
N ASN A 116 -21.93 13.03 0.21
CA ASN A 116 -22.63 12.04 -0.61
C ASN A 116 -21.67 10.95 -1.12
N GLY A 117 -20.48 11.33 -1.57
CA GLY A 117 -19.45 10.38 -1.97
C GLY A 117 -18.96 9.51 -0.81
N ASN A 118 -18.80 10.08 0.38
CA ASN A 118 -18.47 9.36 1.62
C ASN A 118 -19.51 8.29 1.92
N LYS A 119 -20.82 8.60 1.86
CA LYS A 119 -21.89 7.61 2.06
C LYS A 119 -21.80 6.44 1.08
N ILE A 120 -21.53 6.72 -0.20
CA ILE A 120 -21.37 5.69 -1.23
C ILE A 120 -20.19 4.78 -0.91
N VAL A 121 -19.02 5.36 -0.63
CA VAL A 121 -17.81 4.61 -0.28
C VAL A 121 -18.02 3.80 0.99
N ASP A 122 -18.61 4.39 2.02
CA ASP A 122 -18.89 3.71 3.29
C ASP A 122 -19.86 2.54 3.09
N MET A 123 -20.86 2.66 2.22
CA MET A 123 -21.76 1.55 1.86
C MET A 123 -21.03 0.41 1.14
N ILE A 124 -20.11 0.72 0.21
CA ILE A 124 -19.23 -0.28 -0.42
C ILE A 124 -18.41 -1.00 0.65
N LEU A 125 -17.77 -0.26 1.56
CA LEU A 125 -16.94 -0.83 2.63
C LEU A 125 -17.78 -1.64 3.61
N ILE A 126 -19.02 -1.26 3.91
CA ILE A 126 -19.95 -2.05 4.74
C ILE A 126 -20.27 -3.38 4.06
N ASN A 127 -20.66 -3.37 2.78
CA ASN A 127 -20.97 -4.58 2.02
C ASN A 127 -19.74 -5.51 1.94
N MET A 128 -18.57 -4.93 1.63
CA MET A 128 -17.32 -5.66 1.59
C MET A 128 -16.99 -6.34 2.92
N ARG A 129 -17.08 -5.62 4.05
CA ARG A 129 -16.83 -6.16 5.38
C ARG A 129 -17.80 -7.29 5.73
N ARG A 130 -19.08 -7.12 5.40
CA ARG A 130 -20.10 -8.16 5.56
C ARG A 130 -19.70 -9.43 4.79
N THR A 131 -19.32 -9.30 3.53
CA THR A 131 -18.93 -10.44 2.67
C THR A 131 -17.65 -11.12 3.15
N LEU A 132 -16.67 -10.35 3.65
CA LEU A 132 -15.46 -10.90 4.27
C LEU A 132 -15.80 -11.76 5.50
N LEU A 133 -16.65 -11.24 6.40
CA LEU A 133 -17.04 -11.93 7.63
C LEU A 133 -17.92 -13.16 7.35
N GLN A 134 -18.88 -13.05 6.44
CA GLN A 134 -19.80 -14.16 6.12
C GLN A 134 -19.09 -15.34 5.46
N ASN A 135 -18.05 -15.07 4.66
CA ASN A 135 -17.28 -16.10 3.96
C ASN A 135 -16.05 -16.58 4.75
N CYS A 136 -15.85 -16.10 5.98
CA CYS A 136 -14.66 -16.36 6.80
C CYS A 136 -13.34 -16.06 6.05
N ARG A 137 -13.31 -14.96 5.29
CA ARG A 137 -12.17 -14.52 4.45
C ARG A 137 -11.38 -13.37 5.07
N GLU A 138 -11.58 -13.10 6.36
CA GLU A 138 -10.81 -12.12 7.12
C GLU A 138 -9.34 -12.50 7.30
N VAL A 139 -9.01 -13.77 7.03
CA VAL A 139 -7.66 -14.32 7.03
C VAL A 139 -7.25 -14.75 5.63
N LEU A 140 -6.18 -14.16 5.12
CA LEU A 140 -5.58 -14.53 3.83
C LEU A 140 -4.33 -15.37 4.06
N GLN A 141 -4.23 -16.51 3.38
CA GLN A 141 -3.07 -17.38 3.45
C GLN A 141 -1.92 -16.84 2.59
N LEU A 142 -0.69 -16.97 3.09
CA LEU A 142 0.53 -16.61 2.39
C LEU A 142 1.39 -17.85 2.13
N PRO A 143 2.14 -17.88 1.02
CA PRO A 143 3.03 -19.00 0.75
C PRO A 143 4.16 -19.08 1.79
N PRO A 144 4.75 -20.27 1.96
CA PRO A 144 5.90 -20.47 2.84
C PRO A 144 7.12 -19.69 2.34
N LEU A 145 7.99 -19.33 3.28
CA LEU A 145 9.27 -18.68 3.02
C LEU A 145 10.40 -19.70 3.12
N HIS A 146 11.29 -19.64 2.13
CA HIS A 146 12.54 -20.40 2.15
C HIS A 146 13.69 -19.45 1.83
N ALA A 147 14.63 -19.31 2.77
CA ALA A 147 15.79 -18.46 2.60
C ALA A 147 17.06 -19.16 3.09
N THR A 148 18.14 -19.00 2.34
CA THR A 148 19.49 -19.33 2.80
C THR A 148 20.21 -18.04 3.15
N PHE A 149 20.98 -18.06 4.23
CA PHE A 149 21.72 -16.87 4.66
C PHE A 149 23.12 -17.24 5.10
N MET A 150 24.01 -16.26 5.00
CA MET A 150 25.36 -16.35 5.52
C MET A 150 25.52 -15.31 6.61
N HIS A 151 25.93 -15.74 7.80
CA HIS A 151 26.16 -14.84 8.92
C HIS A 151 27.62 -14.97 9.38
N LYS A 152 28.24 -13.82 9.68
CA LYS A 152 29.64 -13.75 10.11
C LYS A 152 29.69 -13.31 11.56
N ILE A 153 30.30 -14.12 12.41
CA ILE A 153 30.58 -13.80 13.81
C ILE A 153 32.10 -13.80 13.98
N GLY A 154 32.69 -12.61 14.12
CA GLY A 154 34.15 -12.45 14.15
C GLY A 154 34.81 -12.91 12.84
N SER A 155 35.74 -13.87 12.92
CA SER A 155 36.42 -14.45 11.75
C SER A 155 35.69 -15.66 11.14
N LEU A 156 34.63 -16.18 11.78
CA LEU A 156 33.90 -17.36 11.33
C LEU A 156 32.64 -16.95 10.55
N SER A 157 32.47 -17.49 9.35
CA SER A 157 31.25 -17.39 8.55
C SER A 157 30.53 -18.74 8.52
N PHE A 158 29.22 -18.73 8.76
CA PHE A 158 28.39 -19.92 8.64
C PHE A 158 27.20 -19.70 7.71
N ILE A 159 26.73 -20.78 7.12
CA ILE A 159 25.53 -20.81 6.28
C ILE A 159 24.38 -21.37 7.11
N GLY A 160 23.27 -20.64 7.14
CA GLY A 160 22.03 -21.05 7.76
C GLY A 160 20.89 -21.16 6.75
N LYS A 161 19.82 -21.84 7.16
CA LYS A 161 18.56 -21.96 6.43
C LYS A 161 17.41 -21.45 7.30
N PHE A 162 16.49 -20.72 6.70
CA PHE A 162 15.23 -20.29 7.27
C PHE A 162 14.09 -20.85 6.43
N GLU A 163 13.15 -21.52 7.09
CA GLU A 163 11.99 -22.15 6.47
C GLU A 163 10.76 -21.79 7.30
N THR A 164 9.62 -21.54 6.67
CA THR A 164 8.33 -21.38 7.34
C THR A 164 7.30 -22.31 6.75
N ASP A 165 6.22 -22.53 7.48
CA ASP A 165 4.98 -23.06 6.91
C ASP A 165 4.20 -21.93 6.21
N THR A 166 2.93 -22.19 5.87
CA THR A 166 2.02 -21.18 5.32
C THR A 166 1.85 -20.02 6.28
N GLY A 167 2.08 -18.81 5.77
CA GLY A 167 1.85 -17.59 6.52
C GLY A 167 0.39 -17.14 6.45
N TRP A 168 0.08 -16.05 7.13
CA TRP A 168 -1.25 -15.45 7.13
C TRP A 168 -1.18 -13.93 7.16
N ILE A 169 -2.22 -13.29 6.64
CA ILE A 169 -2.61 -11.90 6.91
C ILE A 169 -3.99 -11.93 7.56
N LYS A 170 -4.20 -11.14 8.61
CA LYS A 170 -5.47 -11.14 9.36
C LYS A 170 -6.07 -9.74 9.48
N ASN A 171 -7.35 -9.73 9.85
CA ASN A 171 -8.16 -8.54 10.14
C ASN A 171 -8.56 -7.73 8.90
N LEU A 172 -8.72 -8.35 7.73
CA LEU A 172 -9.13 -7.63 6.51
C LEU A 172 -10.49 -6.91 6.64
N ALA A 173 -11.39 -7.46 7.46
CA ALA A 173 -12.73 -6.91 7.70
C ALA A 173 -12.75 -5.60 8.52
N THR A 174 -11.60 -5.11 8.97
CA THR A 174 -11.49 -3.80 9.65
C THR A 174 -11.10 -2.66 8.70
N ILE A 175 -11.20 -2.91 7.39
CA ILE A 175 -10.99 -1.88 6.36
C ILE A 175 -11.97 -0.72 6.53
N ASN A 176 -11.44 0.49 6.56
CA ASN A 176 -12.20 1.73 6.69
C ASN A 176 -11.52 2.85 5.90
N ARG A 177 -12.30 3.86 5.55
CA ARG A 177 -11.80 5.14 5.04
C ARG A 177 -11.13 5.94 6.17
N ILE A 178 -10.07 6.68 5.86
CA ILE A 178 -9.35 7.53 6.84
C ILE A 178 -9.39 9.03 6.53
N SER A 179 -9.95 9.42 5.40
CA SER A 179 -10.06 10.80 4.91
C SER A 179 -11.30 10.95 4.04
N ASP A 180 -11.86 12.15 3.94
CA ASP A 180 -12.97 12.43 3.02
C ASP A 180 -12.62 12.12 1.57
N VAL A 181 -13.63 11.75 0.78
CA VAL A 181 -13.41 11.41 -0.63
C VAL A 181 -13.12 12.66 -1.44
N SER A 182 -12.19 12.56 -2.39
CA SER A 182 -12.04 13.54 -3.45
C SER A 182 -13.03 13.19 -4.55
N VAL A 183 -13.87 14.14 -4.96
CA VAL A 183 -14.86 13.93 -6.01
C VAL A 183 -14.40 14.64 -7.27
N THR A 184 -14.42 13.94 -8.40
CA THR A 184 -14.24 14.54 -9.73
C THR A 184 -15.39 14.14 -10.63
N ARG A 185 -15.88 15.09 -11.44
CA ARG A 185 -16.93 14.85 -12.43
C ARG A 185 -16.46 15.36 -13.78
N PRO A 186 -15.53 14.64 -14.45
CA PRO A 186 -15.04 15.03 -15.76
C PRO A 186 -16.13 14.93 -16.84
N ASP A 187 -17.14 14.08 -16.63
CA ASP A 187 -18.29 13.87 -17.50
C ASP A 187 -19.58 13.99 -16.65
N PRO A 188 -20.62 14.72 -17.10
CA PRO A 188 -21.92 14.77 -16.42
C PRO A 188 -22.50 13.40 -16.06
N MET A 189 -22.19 12.35 -16.84
CA MET A 189 -22.70 10.99 -16.65
C MET A 189 -21.80 10.10 -15.78
N LYS A 190 -20.65 10.61 -15.32
CA LYS A 190 -19.67 9.85 -14.53
C LYS A 190 -19.11 10.69 -13.38
N THR A 191 -19.34 10.22 -12.15
CA THR A 191 -18.70 10.75 -10.96
C THR A 191 -17.63 9.78 -10.48
N SER A 192 -16.42 10.28 -10.29
CA SER A 192 -15.28 9.52 -9.79
C SER A 192 -14.94 9.96 -8.37
N PHE A 193 -14.64 8.97 -7.52
CA PHE A 193 -14.29 9.13 -6.12
C PHE A 193 -12.88 8.60 -5.90
N GLN A 194 -12.03 9.39 -5.28
CA GLN A 194 -10.72 8.95 -4.81
C GLN A 194 -10.73 8.92 -3.28
N VAL A 195 -10.18 7.87 -2.71
CA VAL A 195 -10.22 7.66 -1.27
C VAL A 195 -8.98 6.95 -0.77
N THR A 196 -8.48 7.37 0.39
CA THR A 196 -7.47 6.62 1.14
C THR A 196 -8.13 5.75 2.20
N LEU A 197 -7.80 4.46 2.17
CA LEU A 197 -8.31 3.43 3.07
C LEU A 197 -7.19 2.90 3.97
N ARG A 198 -7.58 2.35 5.11
CA ARG A 198 -6.70 1.66 6.05
C ARG A 198 -7.42 0.45 6.64
N ILE A 199 -6.66 -0.60 6.91
CA ILE A 199 -7.15 -1.79 7.63
C ILE A 199 -6.67 -1.70 9.08
N LYS A 200 -7.57 -1.60 10.04
CA LYS A 200 -7.20 -1.48 11.46
C LYS A 200 -6.60 -2.80 11.97
N ASP A 201 -5.51 -2.72 12.74
CA ASP A 201 -4.88 -3.89 13.35
C ASP A 201 -4.48 -4.97 12.31
N LEU A 202 -4.12 -4.55 11.09
CA LEU A 202 -3.62 -5.44 10.05
C LEU A 202 -2.37 -6.16 10.57
N GLN A 203 -2.35 -7.49 10.46
CA GLN A 203 -1.25 -8.30 10.95
C GLN A 203 -0.81 -9.30 9.90
N ILE A 204 0.48 -9.61 9.89
CA ILE A 204 1.09 -10.68 9.11
C ILE A 204 1.84 -11.62 10.04
N GLY A 205 1.85 -12.91 9.76
CA GLY A 205 2.64 -13.84 10.54
C GLY A 205 2.80 -15.23 9.94
N TYR A 206 3.64 -16.00 10.60
CA TYR A 206 3.93 -17.41 10.36
C TYR A 206 3.86 -18.10 11.72
N ASP A 207 2.93 -19.04 11.86
CA ASP A 207 2.72 -19.74 13.13
C ASP A 207 3.87 -20.71 13.44
N GLU A 208 4.51 -21.25 12.40
CA GLU A 208 5.72 -22.06 12.50
C GLU A 208 6.81 -21.54 11.55
N TYR A 209 7.99 -21.28 12.12
CA TYR A 209 9.24 -21.12 11.39
C TYR A 209 10.33 -22.01 11.98
N ARG A 210 11.33 -22.34 11.17
CA ARG A 210 12.50 -23.12 11.54
C ARG A 210 13.78 -22.45 11.01
N ILE A 211 14.76 -22.29 11.89
CA ILE A 211 16.12 -21.87 11.53
C ILE A 211 17.06 -23.03 11.81
N ARG A 212 17.91 -23.36 10.83
CA ARG A 212 18.98 -24.34 10.96
C ARG A 212 20.32 -23.70 10.65
N ALA A 213 21.24 -23.72 11.59
CA ALA A 213 22.60 -23.20 11.42
C ALA A 213 23.57 -23.95 12.33
N MET A 214 24.75 -24.30 11.80
CA MET A 214 25.84 -24.92 12.58
C MET A 214 25.41 -26.15 13.42
N GLY A 215 24.54 -27.00 12.88
CA GLY A 215 24.02 -28.19 13.58
C GLY A 215 22.96 -27.88 14.65
N VAL A 216 22.68 -26.61 14.92
CA VAL A 216 21.60 -26.17 15.81
C VAL A 216 20.35 -25.92 14.99
N SER A 217 19.21 -26.38 15.49
CA SER A 217 17.89 -26.06 14.95
C SER A 217 17.06 -25.39 16.03
N CYS A 218 16.46 -24.24 15.70
CA CYS A 218 15.46 -23.60 16.53
C CYS A 218 14.20 -23.35 15.70
N GLY A 219 13.08 -23.11 16.38
CA GLY A 219 11.82 -22.84 15.72
C GLY A 219 10.85 -22.19 16.68
N GLY A 220 9.89 -21.48 16.12
CA GLY A 220 8.90 -20.76 16.89
C GLY A 220 7.94 -20.04 15.97
N ARG A 221 7.41 -18.93 16.47
CA ARG A 221 6.38 -18.14 15.79
C ARG A 221 6.93 -16.75 15.48
N ALA A 222 6.52 -16.21 14.35
CA ALA A 222 6.86 -14.85 14.00
C ALA A 222 5.64 -14.09 13.48
N ALA A 223 5.34 -12.94 14.06
CA ALA A 223 4.23 -12.09 13.69
C ALA A 223 4.62 -10.62 13.73
N ALA A 224 4.01 -9.80 12.89
CA ALA A 224 4.19 -8.36 12.87
C ALA A 224 2.84 -7.65 12.73
N SER A 225 2.71 -6.50 13.38
CA SER A 225 1.64 -5.57 13.06
C SER A 225 2.04 -4.70 11.87
N LEU A 226 1.10 -4.40 10.99
CA LEU A 226 1.28 -3.48 9.88
C LEU A 226 0.57 -2.18 10.29
N GLN A 227 1.24 -1.29 11.03
CA GLN A 227 0.61 -0.04 11.50
C GLN A 227 0.68 1.09 10.48
N ARG A 228 1.76 1.12 9.68
CA ARG A 228 1.99 2.15 8.66
C ARG A 228 1.71 1.58 7.29
N HIS A 229 0.43 1.60 6.94
CA HIS A 229 -0.06 1.26 5.62
C HIS A 229 -1.15 2.22 5.17
N ALA A 230 -1.22 2.36 3.86
CA ALA A 230 -2.25 3.13 3.19
C ALA A 230 -2.61 2.41 1.88
N LEU A 231 -3.90 2.34 1.62
CA LEU A 231 -4.46 1.86 0.36
C LEU A 231 -5.10 3.06 -0.32
N HIS A 232 -4.88 3.20 -1.62
CA HIS A 232 -5.56 4.22 -2.41
C HIS A 232 -6.51 3.54 -3.38
N ALA A 233 -7.76 3.96 -3.38
CA ALA A 233 -8.78 3.46 -4.27
C ALA A 233 -9.39 4.60 -5.08
N ALA A 234 -9.62 4.34 -6.36
CA ALA A 234 -10.40 5.19 -7.25
C ALA A 234 -11.61 4.40 -7.75
N LEU A 235 -12.79 4.96 -7.56
CA LEU A 235 -14.08 4.36 -7.87
C LEU A 235 -14.83 5.28 -8.82
N SER A 236 -15.67 4.73 -9.69
CA SER A 236 -16.56 5.52 -10.52
C SER A 236 -17.98 4.99 -10.45
N VAL A 237 -18.93 5.91 -10.39
CA VAL A 237 -20.36 5.64 -10.46
C VAL A 237 -20.96 6.52 -11.55
N GLY A 238 -21.82 5.95 -12.39
CA GLY A 238 -22.39 6.68 -13.50
C GLY A 238 -23.43 5.90 -14.28
N LEU A 239 -23.76 6.42 -15.46
CA LEU A 239 -24.67 5.80 -16.42
C LEU A 239 -23.90 5.40 -17.68
N ALA A 240 -23.97 4.12 -18.05
CA ALA A 240 -23.48 3.61 -19.32
C ALA A 240 -24.69 3.19 -20.16
N ARG A 241 -24.97 3.91 -21.25
CA ARG A 241 -26.16 3.65 -22.09
C ARG A 241 -27.49 3.64 -21.29
N TRP A 242 -27.61 4.56 -20.33
CA TRP A 242 -28.74 4.66 -19.38
C TRP A 242 -28.85 3.55 -18.34
N GLU A 243 -27.90 2.64 -18.28
CA GLU A 243 -27.80 1.64 -17.21
C GLU A 243 -26.82 2.13 -16.13
N PRO A 244 -27.21 2.10 -14.85
CA PRO A 244 -26.32 2.48 -13.78
C PRO A 244 -25.19 1.47 -13.64
N TYR A 245 -23.98 2.00 -13.46
CA TYR A 245 -22.82 1.17 -13.15
C TYR A 245 -22.02 1.78 -12.01
N ALA A 246 -21.32 0.91 -11.29
CA ALA A 246 -20.27 1.28 -10.37
C ALA A 246 -19.08 0.35 -10.60
N GLN A 247 -17.88 0.91 -10.61
CA GLN A 247 -16.67 0.16 -10.86
C GLN A 247 -15.50 0.67 -10.02
N LEU A 248 -14.55 -0.22 -9.78
CA LEU A 248 -13.24 0.10 -9.23
C LEU A 248 -12.31 0.40 -10.41
N ASP A 249 -11.92 1.66 -10.55
CA ASP A 249 -11.00 2.08 -11.61
C ASP A 249 -9.55 1.75 -11.24
N HIS A 250 -9.18 1.92 -9.97
CA HIS A 250 -7.82 1.71 -9.50
C HIS A 250 -7.78 1.35 -8.02
N LEU A 251 -6.87 0.45 -7.64
CA LEU A 251 -6.57 0.13 -6.24
C LEU A 251 -5.06 -0.08 -6.12
N THR A 252 -4.40 0.63 -5.21
CA THR A 252 -2.97 0.44 -4.98
C THR A 252 -2.65 0.39 -3.50
N VAL A 253 -1.79 -0.56 -3.12
CA VAL A 253 -1.13 -0.58 -1.82
C VAL A 253 0.00 0.44 -1.87
N GLN A 254 -0.17 1.59 -1.20
CA GLN A 254 0.81 2.68 -1.28
C GLN A 254 2.00 2.45 -0.36
N GLN A 255 1.76 1.85 0.80
CA GLN A 255 2.76 1.59 1.82
C GLN A 255 2.34 0.36 2.62
N LEU A 256 3.31 -0.47 2.96
CA LEU A 256 3.11 -1.61 3.84
C LEU A 256 4.38 -1.80 4.67
N ASP A 257 4.41 -1.23 5.87
CA ASP A 257 5.57 -1.30 6.75
C ASP A 257 5.26 -2.09 8.02
N CYS A 258 6.18 -2.99 8.38
CA CYS A 258 6.03 -3.83 9.56
C CYS A 258 6.54 -3.10 10.79
N SER A 259 5.66 -2.93 11.76
CA SER A 259 5.92 -2.40 13.09
C SER A 259 5.64 -3.46 14.14
N ASP A 260 6.30 -3.37 15.30
CA ASP A 260 6.06 -4.25 16.45
C ASP A 260 6.12 -5.75 16.08
N LEU A 261 7.35 -6.23 15.91
CA LEU A 261 7.65 -7.59 15.51
C LEU A 261 7.79 -8.48 16.75
N HIS A 262 7.02 -9.56 16.77
CA HIS A 262 7.07 -10.59 17.81
C HIS A 262 7.65 -11.87 17.23
N VAL A 263 8.85 -12.24 17.67
CA VAL A 263 9.53 -13.48 17.29
C VAL A 263 9.81 -14.31 18.53
N THR A 264 9.40 -15.57 18.53
CA THR A 264 9.59 -16.50 19.64
C THR A 264 10.46 -17.68 19.23
N GLY A 265 11.05 -18.41 20.19
CA GLY A 265 11.71 -19.69 19.89
C GLY A 265 13.09 -19.59 19.22
N LEU A 266 13.75 -18.42 19.28
CA LEU A 266 15.11 -18.24 18.76
C LEU A 266 16.19 -18.95 19.59
N GLY A 267 15.98 -19.09 20.90
CA GLY A 267 16.91 -19.78 21.81
C GLY A 267 18.38 -19.34 21.63
N PRO A 268 19.32 -20.28 21.35
CA PRO A 268 20.74 -19.95 21.18
C PRO A 268 21.03 -19.11 19.93
N LEU A 269 20.07 -18.98 19.01
CA LEU A 269 20.15 -18.16 17.80
C LEU A 269 19.45 -16.80 17.98
N ALA A 270 19.38 -16.26 19.21
CA ALA A 270 18.79 -14.93 19.49
C ALA A 270 19.36 -13.81 18.60
N GLY A 271 20.65 -13.88 18.22
CA GLY A 271 21.27 -12.94 17.28
C GLY A 271 20.66 -12.95 15.86
N ALA A 272 19.93 -13.99 15.48
CA ALA A 272 19.23 -14.07 14.20
C ALA A 272 17.88 -13.33 14.19
N ALA A 273 17.44 -12.73 15.31
CA ALA A 273 16.20 -11.97 15.39
C ALA A 273 16.07 -10.93 14.27
N GLY A 274 17.15 -10.17 13.99
CA GLY A 274 17.17 -9.17 12.93
C GLY A 274 17.01 -9.75 11.51
N LEU A 275 17.47 -10.98 11.26
CA LEU A 275 17.26 -11.67 10.00
C LEU A 275 15.80 -12.06 9.82
N VAL A 276 15.17 -12.61 10.87
CA VAL A 276 13.74 -12.93 10.88
C VAL A 276 12.89 -11.67 10.67
N SER A 277 13.23 -10.55 11.34
CA SER A 277 12.61 -9.25 11.06
C SER A 277 12.75 -8.83 9.59
N GLY A 278 13.93 -9.03 9.02
CA GLY A 278 14.20 -8.73 7.61
C GLY A 278 13.31 -9.54 6.67
N TRP A 279 13.21 -10.85 6.89
CA TRP A 279 12.36 -11.73 6.07
C TRP A 279 10.87 -11.43 6.22
N LEU A 280 10.38 -11.13 7.43
CA LEU A 280 8.97 -10.72 7.61
C LEU A 280 8.65 -9.41 6.91
N ARG A 281 9.56 -8.42 6.94
CA ARG A 281 9.40 -7.18 6.16
C ARG A 281 9.41 -7.45 4.66
N GLY A 282 10.35 -8.29 4.20
CA GLY A 282 10.42 -8.72 2.81
C GLY A 282 9.15 -9.44 2.37
N ALA A 283 8.63 -10.35 3.19
CA ALA A 283 7.37 -11.06 2.95
C ALA A 283 6.17 -10.12 2.93
N GLY A 284 6.15 -9.10 3.78
CA GLY A 284 5.19 -8.01 3.71
C GLY A 284 5.13 -7.40 2.30
N CYS A 285 6.27 -6.95 1.80
CA CYS A 285 6.33 -6.28 0.49
C CYS A 285 6.09 -7.24 -0.68
N ALA A 286 6.78 -8.38 -0.71
CA ALA A 286 6.82 -9.26 -1.87
C ALA A 286 5.65 -10.24 -1.96
N LEU A 287 5.03 -10.60 -0.83
CA LEU A 287 3.96 -11.60 -0.79
C LEU A 287 2.65 -10.99 -0.29
N ALA A 288 2.70 -10.23 0.81
CA ALA A 288 1.50 -9.76 1.46
C ALA A 288 0.82 -8.63 0.69
N ALA A 289 1.58 -7.66 0.17
CA ALA A 289 1.04 -6.57 -0.63
C ALA A 289 0.29 -7.05 -1.89
N PRO A 290 0.85 -7.91 -2.76
CA PRO A 290 0.12 -8.40 -3.95
C PRO A 290 -1.07 -9.28 -3.57
N ALA A 291 -0.95 -10.14 -2.56
CA ALA A 291 -2.05 -10.97 -2.09
C ALA A 291 -3.20 -10.11 -1.54
N LEU A 292 -2.88 -9.09 -0.75
CA LEU A 292 -3.84 -8.11 -0.23
C LEU A 292 -4.53 -7.36 -1.38
N HIS A 293 -3.76 -6.83 -2.34
CA HIS A 293 -4.30 -6.13 -3.49
C HIS A 293 -5.31 -7.00 -4.26
N ALA A 294 -4.94 -8.25 -4.60
CA ALA A 294 -5.81 -9.16 -5.32
C ALA A 294 -7.08 -9.54 -4.53
N GLN A 295 -6.96 -9.73 -3.21
CA GLN A 295 -8.11 -10.03 -2.36
C GLN A 295 -9.08 -8.85 -2.30
N LEU A 296 -8.57 -7.66 -1.98
CA LEU A 296 -9.38 -6.45 -1.86
C LEU A 296 -10.03 -6.05 -3.19
N GLN A 297 -9.32 -6.20 -4.31
CA GLN A 297 -9.89 -5.93 -5.64
C GLN A 297 -11.11 -6.80 -5.91
N ARG A 298 -11.05 -8.10 -5.59
CA ARG A 298 -12.19 -9.01 -5.74
C ARG A 298 -13.35 -8.63 -4.82
N ASP A 299 -13.08 -8.38 -3.54
CA ASP A 299 -14.13 -8.12 -2.57
C ASP A 299 -14.80 -6.75 -2.79
N ILE A 300 -14.04 -5.74 -3.20
CA ILE A 300 -14.61 -4.44 -3.61
C ILE A 300 -15.46 -4.61 -4.87
N HIS A 301 -15.00 -5.40 -5.85
CA HIS A 301 -15.79 -5.66 -7.05
C HIS A 301 -17.13 -6.33 -6.71
N THR A 302 -17.13 -7.33 -5.82
CA THR A 302 -18.38 -7.95 -5.33
C THR A 302 -19.25 -6.93 -4.58
N ALA A 303 -18.66 -6.10 -3.71
CA ALA A 303 -19.42 -5.10 -2.95
C ALA A 303 -20.06 -4.03 -3.85
N LEU A 304 -19.41 -3.67 -4.96
CA LEU A 304 -19.94 -2.74 -5.96
C LEU A 304 -21.18 -3.28 -6.69
N GLN A 305 -21.22 -4.59 -6.94
CA GLN A 305 -22.38 -5.26 -7.58
C GLN A 305 -23.62 -5.27 -6.67
N GLU A 306 -23.43 -5.21 -5.35
CA GLU A 306 -24.51 -5.19 -4.37
C GLU A 306 -25.06 -3.78 -4.09
N LEU A 307 -24.53 -2.74 -4.75
CA LEU A 307 -24.98 -1.38 -4.52
C LEU A 307 -26.37 -1.15 -5.13
N PRO A 308 -27.28 -0.47 -4.41
CA PRO A 308 -28.56 -0.01 -4.95
C PRO A 308 -28.34 1.22 -5.85
N LEU A 309 -27.70 1.02 -7.01
CA LEU A 309 -27.26 2.12 -7.87
C LEU A 309 -28.40 2.99 -8.39
N TRP A 310 -29.57 2.39 -8.65
CA TRP A 310 -30.77 3.13 -9.05
C TRP A 310 -31.19 4.15 -7.98
N ASP A 311 -31.25 3.72 -6.72
CA ASP A 311 -31.59 4.61 -5.60
C ASP A 311 -30.51 5.66 -5.40
N LEU A 312 -29.23 5.32 -5.56
CA LEU A 312 -28.13 6.28 -5.41
C LEU A 312 -28.12 7.37 -6.48
N LEU A 313 -28.44 7.04 -7.74
CA LEU A 313 -28.45 8.01 -8.83
C LEU A 313 -29.73 8.85 -8.87
N HIS A 314 -30.83 8.35 -8.30
CA HIS A 314 -32.15 9.01 -8.30
C HIS A 314 -32.57 9.56 -6.94
N ALA A 315 -31.81 9.28 -5.88
CA ALA A 315 -31.94 9.97 -4.60
C ALA A 315 -31.72 11.46 -4.89
N LYS A 316 -32.82 12.21 -4.84
CA LYS A 316 -32.89 13.64 -5.17
C LYS A 316 -31.71 14.39 -4.54
N GLN A 317 -30.95 15.07 -5.42
CA GLN A 317 -30.05 16.16 -5.05
C GLN A 317 -30.84 17.27 -4.34
#